data_AF-A0A9W6NKQ0-F1
#
_entry.id   AF-A0A9W6NKQ0-F1
#
_cell.length_a   1.000
_cell.length_b   1.000
_cell.length_c   1.000
_cell.angle_alpha   90.00
_cell.angle_beta   90.00
_cell.angle_gamma   90.00
#
_symmetry.space_group_name_H-M   'P 1'
#
loop_
_entity.id
_entity.type
_entity.pdbx_description
1 polymer ?
#
loop_
_entity_poly.entity_id
_entity_poly.type
_entity_poly.pdbx_seq_one_letter_code
_entity_poly.pdbx_strand_id
1 'polypeptide(L)'
;MTGTAPAPAGTRCATHPDSDALVPAPEDFFHRWVAGNPLLGERRELLARWLDDPTDREEIAAALGWPLGALLRSFNDTAPIGTPVPFTYRGARFSVTAMAGVCDDIVGERFPRFGAPVVLRCYLTEPDLLPQAMYEAADWNFMDAGRPGFVGYAYGVREGDTLYLAGLQSDLAARYSYLFQGRGEGTDVRVGDEVGYRPTADLVARFGQYVPVLRRTFQRYWIDVLLGAVAAWAATEPRLHTLGLLSFDLEPQEDAHGHLVHRVYRQLPERLDAGVRHVHTGGRCHTYRTAAFSRVAALLGERWSAVPAPRSPAD
;
A
#
# COMPACT_ATOMS: atom_id res chain seq x y z
N MET A 1 -25.80 -9.56 2.84
CA MET A 1 -25.20 -8.22 2.87
C MET A 1 -25.86 -7.43 3.98
N THR A 2 -25.27 -7.44 5.17
CA THR A 2 -25.66 -6.59 6.30
C THR A 2 -24.53 -5.60 6.48
N GLY A 3 -24.75 -4.37 6.01
CA GLY A 3 -23.82 -3.26 6.16
C GLY A 3 -23.74 -2.87 7.63
N THR A 4 -22.67 -3.29 8.30
CA THR A 4 -22.19 -2.63 9.50
C THR A 4 -21.39 -1.42 9.04
N ALA A 5 -21.97 -0.23 9.22
CA ALA A 5 -21.20 1.00 9.15
C ALA A 5 -20.04 0.89 10.16
N PRO A 6 -18.77 1.12 9.76
CA PRO A 6 -17.66 1.10 10.69
C PRO A 6 -17.89 2.18 11.75
N ALA A 7 -17.65 1.82 13.01
CA ALA A 7 -17.66 2.77 14.11
C ALA A 7 -16.67 3.91 13.79
N PRO A 8 -17.01 5.18 14.12
CA PRO A 8 -16.18 6.32 13.75
C PRO A 8 -14.79 6.16 14.36
N ALA A 9 -13.76 6.05 13.53
CA ALA A 9 -12.36 5.96 13.94
C ALA A 9 -11.80 7.32 14.38
N GLY A 10 -12.66 8.21 14.90
CA GLY A 10 -12.28 9.40 15.64
C GLY A 10 -11.93 9.02 17.07
N THR A 11 -10.85 8.26 17.25
CA THR A 11 -10.32 7.99 18.60
C THR A 11 -9.96 9.33 19.22
N ARG A 12 -10.66 9.70 20.30
CA ARG A 12 -10.21 10.78 21.18
C ARG A 12 -8.79 10.44 21.59
N CYS A 13 -7.81 11.19 21.13
CA CYS A 13 -6.48 11.10 21.70
C CYS A 13 -6.61 11.53 23.16
N ALA A 14 -6.60 10.54 24.06
CA ALA A 14 -6.31 10.81 25.44
C ALA A 14 -4.99 11.58 25.44
N THR A 15 -4.96 12.73 26.10
CA THR A 15 -3.73 13.51 26.33
C THR A 15 -2.73 12.59 27.02
N HIS A 16 -1.89 11.94 26.22
CA HIS A 16 -0.82 11.08 26.68
C HIS A 16 0.47 11.91 26.64
N PRO A 17 1.41 11.69 27.57
CA PRO A 17 2.72 12.35 27.56
C PRO A 17 3.64 11.91 26.41
N ASP A 18 3.12 11.18 25.43
CA ASP A 18 3.84 10.77 24.22
C ASP A 18 4.06 11.99 23.30
N SER A 19 5.02 11.92 22.36
CA SER A 19 5.35 13.08 21.53
C SER A 19 4.18 13.42 20.59
N ASP A 20 3.45 14.48 20.92
CA ASP A 20 2.47 15.10 20.03
C ASP A 20 3.19 15.89 18.93
N ALA A 21 2.90 15.56 17.68
CA ALA A 21 3.25 16.38 16.53
C ALA A 21 1.97 17.08 16.04
N LEU A 22 1.91 18.39 16.22
CA LEU A 22 0.90 19.19 15.53
C LEU A 22 1.37 19.41 14.09
N VAL A 23 0.70 18.76 13.14
CA VAL A 23 0.94 19.01 11.72
C VAL A 23 -0.13 20.00 11.27
N PRO A 24 0.23 21.27 10.98
CA PRO A 24 -0.73 22.25 10.48
C PRO A 24 -1.17 21.84 9.07
N ALA A 25 -2.19 20.99 8.99
CA ALA A 25 -2.90 20.66 7.77
C ALA A 25 -4.22 21.43 7.77
N PRO A 26 -4.45 22.34 6.81
CA PRO A 26 -5.75 22.99 6.71
C PRO A 26 -6.80 21.93 6.34
N GLU A 27 -8.03 22.06 6.83
CA GLU A 27 -9.13 21.06 6.75
C GLU A 27 -9.39 20.50 5.34
N ASP A 28 -8.94 21.22 4.32
CA ASP A 28 -9.10 20.89 2.92
C ASP A 28 -7.77 20.55 2.18
N PHE A 29 -6.85 19.86 2.84
CA PHE A 29 -5.55 19.51 2.24
C PHE A 29 -5.70 18.73 0.94
N PHE A 30 -6.55 17.70 0.91
CA PHE A 30 -6.68 16.85 -0.27
C PHE A 30 -7.30 17.54 -1.47
N HIS A 31 -8.37 18.31 -1.32
CA HIS A 31 -8.93 18.98 -2.49
C HIS A 31 -7.94 20.02 -3.03
N ARG A 32 -7.21 20.74 -2.17
CA ARG A 32 -6.13 21.64 -2.62
C ARG A 32 -5.00 20.88 -3.31
N TRP A 33 -4.57 19.75 -2.77
CA TRP A 33 -3.54 18.93 -3.38
C TRP A 33 -3.99 18.41 -4.74
N VAL A 34 -5.22 17.89 -4.86
CA VAL A 34 -5.79 17.42 -6.13
C VAL A 34 -5.90 18.57 -7.13
N ALA A 35 -6.48 19.70 -6.74
CA ALA A 35 -6.65 20.87 -7.59
C ALA A 35 -5.30 21.44 -8.08
N GLY A 36 -4.32 21.50 -7.18
CA GLY A 36 -3.01 22.11 -7.43
C GLY A 36 -1.95 21.18 -8.03
N ASN A 37 -2.16 19.86 -8.07
CA ASN A 37 -1.13 18.93 -8.51
C ASN A 37 -1.14 18.76 -10.05
N PRO A 38 -0.11 19.22 -10.77
CA PRO A 38 -0.02 19.07 -12.23
C PRO A 38 0.22 17.61 -12.65
N LEU A 39 0.78 16.76 -11.78
CA LEU A 39 1.09 15.36 -12.07
C LEU A 39 -0.15 14.47 -12.13
N LEU A 40 -1.31 14.96 -11.68
CA LEU A 40 -2.55 14.20 -11.79
C LEU A 40 -3.09 14.17 -13.22
N GLY A 41 -2.77 15.18 -14.04
CA GLY A 41 -3.26 15.28 -15.42
C GLY A 41 -4.78 15.12 -15.50
N GLU A 42 -5.23 14.24 -16.40
CA GLU A 42 -6.66 13.93 -16.63
C GLU A 42 -7.35 13.28 -15.42
N ARG A 43 -6.60 12.73 -14.46
CA ARG A 43 -7.18 12.10 -13.25
C ARG A 43 -7.69 13.10 -12.23
N ARG A 44 -7.32 14.38 -12.37
CA ARG A 44 -7.68 15.42 -11.40
C ARG A 44 -9.19 15.49 -11.19
N GLU A 45 -9.97 15.51 -12.26
CA GLU A 45 -11.42 15.64 -12.19
C GLU A 45 -12.06 14.43 -11.50
N LEU A 46 -11.56 13.23 -11.83
CA LEU A 46 -12.02 11.99 -11.23
C LEU A 46 -11.69 11.91 -9.74
N LEU A 47 -10.46 12.24 -9.34
CA LEU A 47 -10.06 12.31 -7.92
C LEU A 47 -10.79 13.40 -7.15
N ALA A 48 -11.06 14.56 -7.78
CA ALA A 48 -11.83 15.63 -7.16
C ALA A 48 -13.26 15.17 -6.87
N ARG A 49 -13.93 14.60 -7.88
CA ARG A 49 -15.26 14.00 -7.69
C ARG A 49 -15.25 12.96 -6.58
N TRP A 50 -14.25 12.09 -6.56
CA TRP A 50 -14.14 11.04 -5.55
C TRP A 50 -14.04 11.59 -4.13
N LEU A 51 -13.30 12.68 -3.95
CA LEU A 51 -13.20 13.33 -2.65
C LEU A 51 -14.52 13.95 -2.20
N ASP A 52 -15.32 14.46 -3.15
CA ASP A 52 -16.65 15.04 -2.90
C ASP A 52 -17.75 13.96 -2.71
N ASP A 53 -17.58 12.81 -3.35
CA ASP A 53 -18.56 11.71 -3.42
C ASP A 53 -17.88 10.36 -3.09
N PRO A 54 -17.87 9.94 -1.81
CA PRO A 54 -17.19 8.73 -1.36
C PRO A 54 -17.97 7.45 -1.66
N THR A 55 -18.89 7.46 -2.63
CA THR A 55 -19.59 6.27 -3.11
C THR A 55 -18.59 5.20 -3.57
N ASP A 56 -18.94 3.93 -3.36
CA ASP A 56 -18.10 2.79 -3.71
C ASP A 56 -17.79 2.74 -5.23
N ARG A 57 -16.63 2.19 -5.59
CA ARG A 57 -16.09 2.25 -6.97
C ARG A 57 -16.96 1.47 -7.93
N GLU A 58 -17.46 0.34 -7.45
CA GLU A 58 -18.39 -0.55 -8.10
C GLU A 58 -19.69 0.19 -8.44
N GLU A 59 -20.21 0.98 -7.49
CA GLU A 59 -21.42 1.78 -7.68
C GLU A 59 -21.18 2.94 -8.65
N ILE A 60 -20.04 3.63 -8.56
CA ILE A 60 -19.65 4.69 -9.50
C ILE A 60 -19.49 4.12 -10.92
N ALA A 61 -18.78 3.01 -11.07
CA ALA A 61 -18.59 2.34 -12.36
C ALA A 61 -19.96 1.95 -12.96
N ALA A 62 -20.84 1.32 -12.17
CA ALA A 62 -22.18 0.95 -12.58
C ALA A 62 -23.04 2.16 -13.00
N ALA A 63 -23.02 3.24 -12.21
CA ALA A 63 -23.77 4.47 -12.50
C ALA A 63 -23.29 5.18 -13.76
N LEU A 64 -21.98 5.12 -14.05
CA LEU A 64 -21.37 5.67 -15.26
C LEU A 64 -21.54 4.76 -16.49
N GLY A 65 -22.01 3.52 -16.31
CA GLY A 65 -21.98 2.50 -17.35
C GLY A 65 -20.56 2.14 -17.79
N TRP A 66 -19.58 2.36 -16.91
CA TRP A 66 -18.17 2.08 -17.16
C TRP A 66 -17.80 0.69 -16.64
N PRO A 67 -16.94 -0.03 -17.36
CA PRO A 67 -16.35 -1.24 -16.82
C PRO A 67 -15.48 -0.92 -15.59
N LEU A 68 -15.56 -1.71 -14.51
CA LEU A 68 -14.89 -1.41 -13.24
C LEU A 68 -13.37 -1.36 -13.42
N GLY A 69 -12.82 -2.28 -14.21
CA GLY A 69 -11.39 -2.28 -14.51
C GLY A 69 -10.92 -1.01 -15.23
N ALA A 70 -11.76 -0.44 -16.11
CA ALA A 70 -11.46 0.82 -16.78
C ALA A 70 -11.43 2.00 -15.80
N LEU A 71 -12.37 2.03 -14.84
CA LEU A 71 -12.37 3.03 -13.77
C LEU A 71 -11.13 2.91 -12.88
N LEU A 72 -10.81 1.72 -12.39
CA LEU A 72 -9.64 1.49 -11.51
C LEU A 72 -8.31 1.80 -12.21
N ARG A 73 -8.19 1.43 -13.49
CA ARG A 73 -7.03 1.77 -14.33
C ARG A 73 -6.82 3.27 -14.41
N SER A 74 -7.89 4.05 -14.57
CA SER A 74 -7.76 5.51 -14.64
C SER A 74 -7.19 6.12 -13.34
N PHE A 75 -7.36 5.48 -12.19
CA PHE A 75 -6.71 5.90 -10.94
C PHE A 75 -5.24 5.49 -10.89
N ASN A 76 -4.96 4.24 -11.25
CA ASN A 76 -3.73 3.56 -10.83
C ASN A 76 -2.72 3.31 -11.97
N ASP A 77 -3.13 3.20 -13.23
CA ASP A 77 -2.25 2.85 -14.35
C ASP A 77 -1.53 4.08 -14.94
N THR A 78 -2.17 5.25 -14.89
CA THR A 78 -1.69 6.46 -15.59
C THR A 78 -0.92 7.44 -14.69
N ALA A 79 -0.59 7.03 -13.47
CA ALA A 79 0.12 7.89 -12.55
C ALA A 79 1.60 8.06 -12.92
N PRO A 80 2.19 9.27 -12.85
CA PRO A 80 3.62 9.43 -13.07
C PRO A 80 4.41 8.54 -12.10
N ILE A 81 5.15 7.61 -12.69
CA ILE A 81 5.99 6.65 -11.99
C ILE A 81 7.41 7.23 -11.93
N GLY A 82 7.99 7.29 -10.74
CA GLY A 82 9.37 7.71 -10.54
C GLY A 82 10.38 6.71 -11.10
N THR A 83 11.66 7.02 -10.99
CA THR A 83 12.71 6.08 -11.37
C THR A 83 12.68 4.85 -10.44
N PRO A 84 12.72 3.62 -10.99
CA PRO A 84 12.79 2.41 -10.17
C PRO A 84 14.06 2.39 -9.32
N VAL A 85 13.90 2.12 -8.03
CA VAL A 85 15.00 1.97 -7.07
C VAL A 85 15.23 0.48 -6.81
N PRO A 86 16.39 -0.08 -7.19
CA PRO A 86 16.66 -1.50 -7.02
C PRO A 86 17.03 -1.84 -5.57
N PHE A 87 16.61 -3.02 -5.11
CA PHE A 87 17.03 -3.61 -3.84
C PHE A 87 17.01 -5.15 -3.92
N THR A 88 17.63 -5.79 -2.94
CA THR A 88 17.65 -7.26 -2.84
C THR A 88 17.08 -7.69 -1.49
N TYR A 89 16.32 -8.79 -1.47
CA TYR A 89 15.94 -9.49 -0.25
C TYR A 89 16.17 -10.99 -0.39
N ARG A 90 17.01 -11.57 0.47
CA ARG A 90 17.45 -12.99 0.46
C ARG A 90 17.97 -13.44 -0.92
N GLY A 91 18.74 -12.59 -1.57
CA GLY A 91 19.31 -12.85 -2.91
C GLY A 91 18.35 -12.64 -4.08
N ALA A 92 17.04 -12.51 -3.85
CA ALA A 92 16.07 -12.16 -4.89
C ALA A 92 16.07 -10.64 -5.15
N ARG A 93 16.01 -10.27 -6.44
CA ARG A 93 16.07 -8.88 -6.90
C ARG A 93 14.68 -8.27 -7.01
N PHE A 94 14.52 -7.09 -6.43
CA PHE A 94 13.30 -6.32 -6.46
C PHE A 94 13.58 -4.89 -6.93
N SER A 95 12.53 -4.19 -7.31
CA SER A 95 12.55 -2.74 -7.46
C SER A 95 11.34 -2.13 -6.79
N VAL A 96 11.55 -0.97 -6.17
CA VAL A 96 10.46 -0.12 -5.67
C VAL A 96 10.34 1.08 -6.59
N THR A 97 9.11 1.45 -6.91
CA THR A 97 8.87 2.65 -7.71
C THR A 97 7.85 3.54 -7.03
N ALA A 98 8.24 4.78 -6.80
CA ALA A 98 7.35 5.77 -6.21
C ALA A 98 6.34 6.23 -7.25
N MET A 99 5.10 6.35 -6.83
CA MET A 99 4.03 7.00 -7.56
C MET A 99 3.66 8.27 -6.79
N ALA A 100 3.72 9.41 -7.47
CA ALA A 100 3.17 10.66 -6.97
C ALA A 100 1.65 10.58 -7.08
N GLY A 101 1.01 10.04 -6.04
CA GLY A 101 -0.39 9.70 -6.09
C GLY A 101 -0.91 9.23 -4.75
N VAL A 102 -2.22 9.21 -4.65
CA VAL A 102 -2.95 8.50 -3.61
C VAL A 102 -3.36 7.13 -4.16
N CYS A 103 -3.46 6.14 -3.28
CA CYS A 103 -4.24 4.97 -3.63
C CYS A 103 -5.73 5.31 -3.56
N ASP A 104 -6.49 4.37 -4.03
CA ASP A 104 -7.94 4.31 -4.04
C ASP A 104 -8.57 4.41 -2.62
N ASP A 105 -7.78 4.25 -1.54
CA ASP A 105 -8.20 4.45 -0.14
C ASP A 105 -8.21 5.91 0.35
N ILE A 106 -7.97 6.91 -0.52
CA ILE A 106 -7.84 8.34 -0.14
C ILE A 106 -9.01 8.89 0.71
N VAL A 107 -10.23 8.36 0.52
CA VAL A 107 -11.43 8.80 1.26
C VAL A 107 -11.60 8.11 2.61
N GLY A 108 -10.92 6.98 2.83
CA GLY A 108 -11.02 6.22 4.06
C GLY A 108 -10.55 7.01 5.27
N GLU A 109 -11.13 6.75 6.45
CA GLU A 109 -10.74 7.42 7.70
C GLU A 109 -9.29 7.15 8.10
N ARG A 110 -8.74 6.03 7.62
CA ARG A 110 -7.37 5.57 7.88
C ARG A 110 -6.33 6.33 7.05
N PHE A 111 -6.70 6.99 5.95
CA PHE A 111 -5.73 7.70 5.12
C PHE A 111 -5.36 9.06 5.75
N PRO A 112 -4.05 9.34 5.98
CA PRO A 112 -3.60 10.58 6.62
C PRO A 112 -3.87 11.81 5.76
N ARG A 113 -4.65 12.77 6.28
CA ARG A 113 -5.07 13.98 5.55
C ARG A 113 -4.06 15.14 5.58
N PHE A 114 -2.78 14.82 5.59
CA PHE A 114 -1.67 15.77 5.73
C PHE A 114 -0.45 15.32 4.93
N GLY A 115 0.53 16.20 4.71
CA GLY A 115 1.78 15.86 4.01
C GLY A 115 1.59 15.44 2.55
N ALA A 116 2.68 15.22 1.83
CA ALA A 116 2.62 14.85 0.41
C ALA A 116 2.30 13.35 0.24
N PRO A 117 1.20 12.98 -0.43
CA PRO A 117 0.87 11.58 -0.67
C PRO A 117 1.93 10.84 -1.47
N VAL A 118 2.20 9.60 -1.07
CA VAL A 118 3.13 8.72 -1.75
C VAL A 118 2.62 7.28 -1.72
N VAL A 119 2.74 6.62 -2.87
CA VAL A 119 2.58 5.16 -2.98
C VAL A 119 3.88 4.58 -3.51
N LEU A 120 4.37 3.53 -2.87
CA LEU A 120 5.57 2.80 -3.24
C LEU A 120 5.16 1.43 -3.77
N ARG A 121 5.29 1.22 -5.08
CA ARG A 121 4.95 -0.03 -5.77
C ARG A 121 6.17 -0.93 -5.83
N CYS A 122 6.02 -2.15 -5.38
CA CYS A 122 7.11 -3.13 -5.33
C CYS A 122 6.95 -4.15 -6.44
N TYR A 123 8.04 -4.43 -7.14
CA TYR A 123 8.11 -5.36 -8.26
C TYR A 123 9.24 -6.35 -8.04
N LEU A 124 9.01 -7.61 -8.41
CA LEU A 124 10.03 -8.61 -8.61
C LEU A 124 10.72 -8.35 -9.95
N THR A 125 12.05 -8.24 -9.95
CA THR A 125 12.82 -7.88 -11.16
C THR A 125 12.92 -9.04 -12.16
N GLU A 126 12.69 -10.27 -11.70
CA GLU A 126 12.65 -11.49 -12.53
C GLU A 126 11.20 -11.97 -12.65
N PRO A 127 10.40 -11.38 -13.57
CA PRO A 127 8.97 -11.66 -13.65
C PRO A 127 8.66 -13.11 -14.00
N ASP A 128 9.56 -13.80 -14.72
CA ASP A 128 9.39 -15.18 -15.18
C ASP A 128 9.36 -16.23 -14.05
N LEU A 129 9.62 -15.82 -12.80
CA LEU A 129 9.49 -16.70 -11.63
C LEU A 129 8.04 -17.13 -11.38
N LEU A 130 7.05 -16.38 -11.85
CA LEU A 130 5.63 -16.72 -11.81
C LEU A 130 4.98 -16.41 -13.17
N PRO A 131 3.91 -17.12 -13.57
CA PRO A 131 3.19 -16.77 -14.80
C PRO A 131 2.63 -15.36 -14.72
N GLN A 132 2.71 -14.58 -15.81
CA GLN A 132 2.18 -13.22 -15.87
C GLN A 132 0.71 -13.12 -15.42
N ALA A 133 -0.13 -14.06 -15.86
CA ALA A 133 -1.55 -14.13 -15.50
C ALA A 133 -1.79 -14.31 -13.98
N MET A 134 -0.78 -14.76 -13.22
CA MET A 134 -0.84 -14.88 -11.77
C MET A 134 -0.72 -13.50 -11.09
N TYR A 135 0.17 -12.64 -11.61
CA TYR A 135 0.29 -11.26 -11.13
C TYR A 135 -0.96 -10.46 -11.45
N GLU A 136 -1.45 -10.55 -12.70
CA GLU A 136 -2.67 -9.86 -13.13
C GLU A 136 -3.86 -10.27 -12.27
N ALA A 137 -4.09 -11.58 -12.09
CA ALA A 137 -5.22 -12.05 -11.30
C ALA A 137 -5.19 -11.57 -9.84
N ALA A 138 -4.00 -11.33 -9.27
CA ALA A 138 -3.87 -10.77 -7.93
C ALA A 138 -4.15 -9.26 -7.89
N ASP A 139 -3.61 -8.51 -8.86
CA ASP A 139 -3.75 -7.06 -8.95
C ASP A 139 -5.02 -6.63 -9.69
N TRP A 140 -6.16 -6.85 -9.04
CA TRP A 140 -7.46 -6.39 -9.53
C TRP A 140 -7.61 -4.87 -9.53
N ASN A 141 -6.78 -4.16 -8.75
CA ASN A 141 -6.80 -2.70 -8.62
C ASN A 141 -5.93 -1.97 -9.63
N PHE A 142 -5.24 -2.69 -10.53
CA PHE A 142 -4.35 -2.10 -11.56
C PHE A 142 -3.24 -1.24 -10.94
N MET A 143 -2.76 -1.64 -9.76
CA MET A 143 -1.65 -0.98 -9.06
C MET A 143 -0.29 -1.30 -9.67
N ASP A 144 -0.21 -2.30 -10.54
CA ASP A 144 0.98 -2.65 -11.30
C ASP A 144 1.43 -1.57 -12.29
N ALA A 145 0.49 -0.70 -12.73
CA ALA A 145 0.63 0.16 -13.89
C ALA A 145 1.14 -0.56 -15.15
N GLY A 146 0.57 -1.74 -15.41
CA GLY A 146 0.90 -2.57 -16.56
C GLY A 146 2.32 -3.15 -16.54
N ARG A 147 3.06 -3.01 -15.43
CA ARG A 147 4.43 -3.55 -15.32
C ARG A 147 4.41 -4.98 -14.76
N PRO A 148 5.11 -5.92 -15.40
CA PRO A 148 5.16 -7.30 -14.95
C PRO A 148 5.88 -7.42 -13.61
N GLY A 149 5.55 -8.48 -12.85
CA GLY A 149 6.21 -8.79 -11.59
C GLY A 149 5.74 -7.97 -10.38
N PHE A 150 4.63 -7.25 -10.47
CA PHE A 150 4.07 -6.49 -9.34
C PHE A 150 3.68 -7.40 -8.18
N VAL A 151 4.19 -7.11 -6.98
CA VAL A 151 3.98 -7.98 -5.80
C VAL A 151 3.15 -7.33 -4.68
N GLY A 152 3.02 -6.01 -4.71
CA GLY A 152 2.35 -5.24 -3.67
C GLY A 152 2.85 -3.81 -3.58
N TYR A 153 2.33 -3.08 -2.60
CA TYR A 153 2.58 -1.65 -2.43
C TYR A 153 2.52 -1.21 -0.95
N ALA A 154 3.16 -0.09 -0.67
CA ALA A 154 3.00 0.67 0.56
C ALA A 154 2.42 2.03 0.22
N TYR A 155 1.56 2.60 1.06
CA TYR A 155 0.98 3.91 0.81
C TYR A 155 0.84 4.73 2.08
N GLY A 156 0.86 6.05 1.92
CA GLY A 156 0.74 7.00 3.01
C GLY A 156 1.15 8.40 2.57
N VAL A 157 1.79 9.13 3.48
CA VAL A 157 2.18 10.52 3.26
C VAL A 157 3.60 10.79 3.77
N ARG A 158 4.33 11.65 3.06
CA ARG A 158 5.60 12.21 3.50
C ARG A 158 5.33 13.56 4.16
N GLU A 159 5.77 13.72 5.40
CA GLU A 159 5.71 14.98 6.13
C GLU A 159 7.02 15.20 6.89
N GLY A 160 7.72 16.29 6.59
CA GLY A 160 9.04 16.58 7.14
C GLY A 160 10.05 15.47 6.85
N ASP A 161 10.59 14.89 7.93
CA ASP A 161 11.58 13.80 7.90
C ASP A 161 10.96 12.40 7.99
N THR A 162 9.63 12.31 7.99
CA THR A 162 8.90 11.08 8.31
C THR A 162 8.02 10.63 7.14
N LEU A 163 8.05 9.33 6.85
CA LEU A 163 7.08 8.65 5.98
C LEU A 163 6.03 7.99 6.88
N TYR A 164 4.81 8.55 6.89
CA TYR A 164 3.67 8.01 7.62
C TYR A 164 2.89 7.07 6.70
N LEU A 165 3.11 5.76 6.85
CA LEU A 165 2.36 4.74 6.12
C LEU A 165 0.97 4.56 6.73
N ALA A 166 -0.02 4.66 5.84
CA ALA A 166 -1.41 4.30 6.11
C ALA A 166 -1.64 2.80 5.88
N GLY A 167 -0.89 2.20 4.94
CA GLY A 167 -1.01 0.78 4.66
C GLY A 167 0.19 0.15 3.97
N LEU A 168 0.27 -1.17 4.14
CA LEU A 168 1.25 -2.07 3.53
C LEU A 168 0.49 -3.31 3.05
N GLN A 169 0.39 -3.49 1.73
CA GLN A 169 -0.42 -4.54 1.13
C GLN A 169 0.35 -5.30 0.08
N SER A 170 0.21 -6.61 0.10
CA SER A 170 0.64 -7.46 -1.01
C SER A 170 -0.56 -8.14 -1.62
N ASP A 171 -0.87 -7.80 -2.86
CA ASP A 171 -2.01 -8.37 -3.58
C ASP A 171 -1.76 -9.85 -3.87
N LEU A 172 -0.53 -10.22 -4.22
CA LEU A 172 -0.12 -11.62 -4.29
C LEU A 172 -0.33 -12.33 -2.95
N ALA A 173 0.21 -11.80 -1.84
CA ALA A 173 0.10 -12.49 -0.57
C ALA A 173 -1.36 -12.58 -0.09
N ALA A 174 -2.15 -11.51 -0.21
CA ALA A 174 -3.54 -11.48 0.19
C ALA A 174 -4.38 -12.44 -0.67
N ARG A 175 -4.36 -12.28 -2.00
CA ARG A 175 -5.19 -13.07 -2.92
C ARG A 175 -4.86 -14.55 -2.86
N TYR A 176 -3.58 -14.89 -2.85
CA TYR A 176 -3.16 -16.28 -2.72
C TYR A 176 -3.35 -16.80 -1.29
N SER A 177 -3.36 -15.97 -0.24
CA SER A 177 -3.82 -16.43 1.08
C SER A 177 -5.28 -16.89 1.06
N TYR A 178 -6.18 -16.16 0.39
CA TYR A 178 -7.58 -16.56 0.23
C TYR A 178 -7.72 -17.91 -0.48
N LEU A 179 -6.93 -18.15 -1.54
CA LEU A 179 -6.92 -19.46 -2.24
C LEU A 179 -6.61 -20.64 -1.32
N PHE A 180 -5.76 -20.46 -0.30
CA PHE A 180 -5.34 -21.59 0.57
C PHE A 180 -5.98 -21.63 1.94
N GLN A 181 -6.60 -20.53 2.38
CA GLN A 181 -7.33 -20.52 3.64
C GLN A 181 -8.77 -21.04 3.46
N GLY A 182 -9.21 -21.29 2.22
CA GLY A 182 -10.57 -21.76 1.93
C GLY A 182 -11.64 -20.77 2.39
N ARG A 183 -11.25 -19.51 2.56
CA ARG A 183 -12.15 -18.44 3.00
C ARG A 183 -12.74 -17.79 1.75
N GLY A 184 -13.92 -18.25 1.37
CA GLY A 184 -14.71 -17.67 0.26
C GLY A 184 -14.93 -18.63 -0.92
N GLU A 185 -16.10 -18.52 -1.53
CA GLU A 185 -16.47 -19.27 -2.74
C GLU A 185 -15.68 -18.80 -3.98
N GLY A 186 -15.11 -17.60 -3.92
CA GLY A 186 -14.37 -16.95 -4.99
C GLY A 186 -13.91 -15.54 -4.60
N THR A 187 -13.41 -14.81 -5.60
CA THR A 187 -12.83 -13.49 -5.42
C THR A 187 -12.77 -12.74 -6.74
N ASP A 188 -12.78 -11.41 -6.69
CA ASP A 188 -12.53 -10.58 -7.88
C ASP A 188 -11.08 -10.68 -8.32
N VAL A 189 -10.88 -10.81 -9.63
CA VAL A 189 -9.57 -10.86 -10.26
C VAL A 189 -9.58 -10.01 -11.53
N ARG A 190 -8.41 -9.52 -11.91
CA ARG A 190 -8.23 -8.89 -13.22
C ARG A 190 -8.31 -9.93 -14.34
N VAL A 191 -9.02 -9.59 -15.40
CA VAL A 191 -9.12 -10.37 -16.63
C VAL A 191 -8.95 -9.41 -17.81
N GLY A 192 -7.72 -9.30 -18.30
CA GLY A 192 -7.35 -8.28 -19.29
C GLY A 192 -7.54 -6.88 -18.69
N ASP A 193 -8.51 -6.15 -19.22
CA ASP A 193 -8.82 -4.78 -18.82
C ASP A 193 -10.00 -4.68 -17.86
N GLU A 194 -10.57 -5.81 -17.43
CA GLU A 194 -11.76 -5.87 -16.58
C GLU A 194 -11.50 -6.52 -15.23
N VAL A 195 -12.40 -6.28 -14.26
CA VAL A 195 -12.49 -7.03 -13.01
C VAL A 195 -13.65 -8.01 -13.09
N GLY A 196 -13.39 -9.28 -12.78
CA GLY A 196 -14.42 -10.30 -12.74
C GLY A 196 -14.28 -11.24 -11.57
N TYR A 197 -15.40 -11.62 -10.97
CA TYR A 197 -15.44 -12.64 -9.93
C TYR A 197 -15.01 -14.00 -10.49
N ARG A 198 -14.16 -14.72 -9.74
CA ARG A 198 -13.71 -16.08 -10.07
C ARG A 198 -13.84 -17.01 -8.87
N PRO A 199 -14.42 -18.22 -9.06
CA PRO A 199 -14.45 -19.23 -8.03
C PRO A 199 -13.05 -19.64 -7.56
N THR A 200 -12.91 -19.91 -6.26
CA THR A 200 -11.64 -20.37 -5.68
C THR A 200 -11.15 -21.66 -6.34
N ALA A 201 -12.08 -22.58 -6.69
CA ALA A 201 -11.75 -23.84 -7.34
C ALA A 201 -11.02 -23.65 -8.69
N ASP A 202 -11.47 -22.69 -9.50
CA ASP A 202 -10.87 -22.38 -10.81
C ASP A 202 -9.47 -21.82 -10.64
N LEU A 203 -9.28 -20.92 -9.66
CA LEU A 203 -7.99 -20.32 -9.36
C LEU A 203 -7.00 -21.36 -8.81
N VAL A 204 -7.46 -22.31 -8.01
CA VAL A 204 -6.64 -23.45 -7.53
C VAL A 204 -6.26 -24.36 -8.69
N ALA A 205 -7.20 -24.72 -9.57
CA ALA A 205 -6.91 -25.54 -10.74
C ALA A 205 -5.87 -24.89 -11.66
N ARG A 206 -5.94 -23.56 -11.83
CA ARG A 206 -5.05 -22.80 -12.72
C ARG A 206 -3.68 -22.51 -12.10
N PHE A 207 -3.63 -22.12 -10.82
CA PHE A 207 -2.42 -21.58 -10.20
C PHE A 207 -1.86 -22.42 -9.04
N GLY A 208 -2.57 -23.47 -8.62
CA GLY A 208 -2.23 -24.28 -7.45
C GLY A 208 -0.79 -24.81 -7.44
N GLN A 209 -0.23 -25.13 -8.60
CA GLN A 209 1.15 -25.63 -8.72
C GLN A 209 2.24 -24.59 -8.35
N TYR A 210 1.97 -23.29 -8.52
CA TYR A 210 2.95 -22.21 -8.24
C TYR A 210 2.96 -21.80 -6.77
N VAL A 211 2.00 -22.28 -5.99
CA VAL A 211 1.75 -21.81 -4.63
C VAL A 211 2.81 -22.25 -3.63
N PRO A 212 3.30 -23.50 -3.62
CA PRO A 212 4.39 -23.88 -2.73
C PRO A 212 5.66 -23.05 -2.98
N VAL A 213 5.87 -22.57 -4.21
CA VAL A 213 6.94 -21.63 -4.54
C VAL A 213 6.64 -20.27 -3.93
N LEU A 214 5.44 -19.70 -4.16
CA LEU A 214 5.04 -18.41 -3.59
C LEU A 214 5.09 -18.40 -2.05
N ARG A 215 4.68 -19.48 -1.38
CA ARG A 215 4.73 -19.64 0.08
C ARG A 215 6.15 -19.56 0.64
N ARG A 216 7.09 -20.22 -0.03
CA ARG A 216 8.50 -20.27 0.37
C ARG A 216 9.22 -18.97 0.08
N THR A 217 8.92 -18.36 -1.07
CA THR A 217 9.66 -17.19 -1.56
C THR A 217 9.10 -15.88 -1.01
N PHE A 218 7.78 -15.74 -0.90
CA PHE A 218 7.15 -14.43 -0.74
C PHE A 218 6.06 -14.36 0.34
N GLN A 219 5.08 -15.27 0.42
CA GLN A 219 3.96 -15.15 1.38
C GLN A 219 4.39 -15.11 2.86
N ARG A 220 5.52 -15.75 3.21
CA ARG A 220 6.05 -15.66 4.58
C ARG A 220 6.73 -14.32 4.88
N TYR A 221 7.30 -13.69 3.85
CA TYR A 221 8.23 -12.57 3.97
C TYR A 221 7.75 -11.28 3.29
N TRP A 222 6.53 -11.24 2.75
CA TRP A 222 6.03 -10.10 1.97
C TRP A 222 6.10 -8.79 2.76
N ILE A 223 5.84 -8.83 4.08
CA ILE A 223 5.98 -7.66 4.97
C ILE A 223 7.42 -7.16 4.95
N ASP A 224 8.40 -8.05 5.14
CA ASP A 224 9.81 -7.69 5.14
C ASP A 224 10.27 -7.20 3.75
N VAL A 225 9.73 -7.78 2.66
CA VAL A 225 10.03 -7.34 1.28
C VAL A 225 9.50 -5.93 1.04
N LEU A 226 8.24 -5.64 1.41
CA LEU A 226 7.68 -4.31 1.23
C LEU A 226 8.31 -3.27 2.19
N LEU A 227 8.74 -3.67 3.39
CA LEU A 227 9.60 -2.82 4.23
C LEU A 227 10.96 -2.56 3.59
N GLY A 228 11.53 -3.57 2.93
CA GLY A 228 12.74 -3.43 2.14
C GLY A 228 12.58 -2.45 0.99
N ALA A 229 11.42 -2.43 0.34
CA ALA A 229 11.06 -1.44 -0.67
C ALA A 229 10.98 -0.04 -0.07
N VAL A 230 10.30 0.12 1.06
CA VAL A 230 10.20 1.41 1.79
C VAL A 230 11.60 1.92 2.20
N ALA A 231 12.45 1.05 2.76
CA ALA A 231 13.82 1.39 3.15
C ALA A 231 14.71 1.73 1.95
N ALA A 232 14.58 1.00 0.84
CA ALA A 232 15.36 1.26 -0.38
C ALA A 232 15.00 2.61 -1.00
N TRP A 233 13.71 2.92 -1.10
CA TRP A 233 13.26 4.25 -1.55
C TRP A 233 13.72 5.35 -0.60
N ALA A 234 13.57 5.15 0.71
CA ALA A 234 14.01 6.13 1.73
C ALA A 234 15.53 6.42 1.66
N ALA A 235 16.35 5.42 1.32
CA ALA A 235 17.79 5.62 1.13
C ALA A 235 18.12 6.57 -0.04
N THR A 236 17.20 6.80 -0.97
CA THR A 236 17.35 7.78 -2.06
C THR A 236 16.84 9.17 -1.69
N GLU A 237 16.26 9.34 -0.50
CA GLU A 237 15.63 10.56 -0.01
C GLU A 237 16.41 11.12 1.20
N PRO A 238 17.37 12.06 1.00
CA PRO A 238 18.30 12.47 2.06
C PRO A 238 17.67 13.07 3.31
N ARG A 239 16.43 13.57 3.21
CA ARG A 239 15.69 14.20 4.30
C ARG A 239 14.80 13.21 5.06
N LEU A 240 14.69 11.96 4.60
CA LEU A 240 13.77 10.99 5.15
C LEU A 240 14.50 10.08 6.15
N HIS A 241 14.09 10.12 7.41
CA HIS A 241 14.80 9.46 8.52
C HIS A 241 13.90 8.57 9.37
N THR A 242 12.59 8.82 9.35
CA THR A 242 11.64 8.14 10.22
C THR A 242 10.55 7.44 9.40
N LEU A 243 10.20 6.23 9.80
CA LEU A 243 9.02 5.51 9.36
C LEU A 243 7.94 5.62 10.45
N GLY A 244 6.73 6.04 10.10
CA GLY A 244 5.55 5.93 10.94
C GLY A 244 4.59 4.90 10.37
N LEU A 245 4.14 3.95 11.19
CA LEU A 245 3.13 2.95 10.85
C LEU A 245 1.82 3.32 11.54
N LEU A 246 0.73 3.48 10.78
CA LEU A 246 -0.57 3.82 11.36
C LEU A 246 -0.96 2.82 12.46
N SER A 247 -1.55 3.32 13.54
CA SER A 247 -2.06 2.53 14.65
C SER A 247 -3.51 2.89 14.90
N PHE A 248 -4.36 1.88 14.86
CA PHE A 248 -5.80 1.99 15.10
C PHE A 248 -6.29 0.75 15.84
N ASP A 249 -7.50 0.79 16.38
CA ASP A 249 -8.13 -0.37 17.02
C ASP A 249 -8.55 -1.40 15.95
N LEU A 250 -8.09 -2.63 16.12
CA LEU A 250 -8.39 -3.71 15.18
C LEU A 250 -9.76 -4.31 15.50
N GLU A 251 -10.50 -4.68 14.47
CA GLU A 251 -11.69 -5.51 14.66
C GLU A 251 -11.28 -6.90 15.19
N PRO A 252 -12.15 -7.63 15.92
CA PRO A 252 -11.80 -8.93 16.50
C PRO A 252 -11.24 -9.95 15.50
N GLN A 253 -11.70 -9.91 14.25
CA GLN A 253 -11.20 -10.73 13.14
C GLN A 253 -9.83 -10.29 12.64
N GLU A 254 -9.57 -8.98 12.63
CA GLU A 254 -8.30 -8.40 12.24
C GLU A 254 -7.21 -8.64 13.29
N ASP A 255 -7.60 -8.74 14.56
CA ASP A 255 -6.73 -8.95 15.74
C ASP A 255 -6.38 -10.44 15.98
N ALA A 256 -6.98 -11.35 15.21
CA ALA A 256 -6.69 -12.78 15.33
C ALA A 256 -5.22 -13.09 15.00
N HIS A 257 -4.60 -13.99 15.78
CA HIS A 257 -3.21 -14.37 15.57
C HIS A 257 -2.98 -14.90 14.15
N GLY A 258 -1.98 -14.33 13.46
CA GLY A 258 -1.64 -14.69 12.09
C GLY A 258 -2.45 -13.94 11.02
N HIS A 259 -3.43 -13.11 11.39
CA HIS A 259 -4.12 -12.22 10.46
C HIS A 259 -3.17 -11.17 9.88
N LEU A 260 -3.35 -10.82 8.60
CA LEU A 260 -2.48 -9.90 7.88
C LEU A 260 -2.39 -8.54 8.57
N VAL A 261 -3.54 -8.01 8.97
CA VAL A 261 -3.70 -6.71 9.64
C VAL A 261 -2.97 -6.73 10.99
N HIS A 262 -3.20 -7.74 11.84
CA HIS A 262 -2.43 -7.90 13.09
C HIS A 262 -0.92 -7.95 12.87
N ARG A 263 -0.43 -8.68 11.85
CA ARG A 263 1.01 -8.77 11.56
C ARG A 263 1.62 -7.40 11.20
N VAL A 264 0.89 -6.56 10.46
CA VAL A 264 1.35 -5.23 10.02
C VAL A 264 1.20 -4.18 11.11
N TYR A 265 0.07 -4.14 11.81
CA TYR A 265 -0.29 -3.02 12.69
C TYR A 265 -0.11 -3.29 14.20
N ARG A 266 0.31 -4.51 14.57
CA ARG A 266 0.70 -4.87 15.94
C ARG A 266 2.11 -5.43 16.01
N GLN A 267 2.35 -6.58 15.37
CA GLN A 267 3.63 -7.30 15.49
C GLN A 267 4.81 -6.55 14.87
N LEU A 268 4.61 -5.90 13.73
CA LEU A 268 5.69 -5.17 13.07
C LEU A 268 6.16 -3.96 13.92
N PRO A 269 5.28 -3.07 14.42
CA PRO A 269 5.67 -2.05 15.39
C PRO A 269 6.45 -2.59 16.60
N GLU A 270 6.01 -3.71 17.19
CA GLU A 270 6.71 -4.36 18.31
C GLU A 270 8.12 -4.82 17.91
N ARG A 271 8.26 -5.48 16.75
CA ARG A 271 9.56 -5.91 16.22
C ARG A 271 10.52 -4.75 15.94
N LEU A 272 9.98 -3.55 15.67
CA LEU A 272 10.76 -2.34 15.42
C LEU A 272 11.10 -1.57 16.69
N ASP A 273 10.59 -1.99 17.86
CA ASP A 273 10.66 -1.22 19.10
C ASP A 273 10.16 0.22 18.88
N ALA A 274 9.02 0.33 18.16
CA ALA A 274 8.53 1.60 17.67
C ALA A 274 7.84 2.42 18.77
N GLY A 275 8.29 3.67 18.94
CA GLY A 275 7.68 4.63 19.84
C GLY A 275 6.31 5.09 19.35
N VAL A 276 5.51 5.69 20.23
CA VAL A 276 4.21 6.28 19.85
C VAL A 276 4.41 7.72 19.45
N ARG A 277 3.74 8.12 18.37
CA ARG A 277 3.59 9.52 17.96
C ARG A 277 2.13 9.79 17.61
N HIS A 278 1.57 10.86 18.15
CA HIS A 278 0.26 11.34 17.76
C HIS A 278 0.41 12.50 16.77
N VAL A 279 -0.37 12.47 15.70
CA VAL A 279 -0.38 13.49 14.65
C VAL A 279 -1.76 14.15 14.62
N HIS A 280 -1.80 15.44 14.94
CA HIS A 280 -3.03 16.23 14.98
C HIS A 280 -3.18 17.09 13.73
N THR A 281 -4.33 16.99 13.06
CA THR A 281 -4.60 17.58 11.73
C THR A 281 -6.10 17.81 11.58
N GLY A 282 -6.54 19.05 11.27
CA GLY A 282 -7.95 19.35 10.99
C GLY A 282 -8.93 18.85 12.06
N GLY A 283 -8.58 19.00 13.34
CA GLY A 283 -9.39 18.51 14.47
C GLY A 283 -9.37 16.98 14.68
N ARG A 284 -8.66 16.22 13.85
CA ARG A 284 -8.46 14.77 13.99
C ARG A 284 -7.11 14.46 14.62
N CYS A 285 -7.02 13.28 15.22
CA CYS A 285 -5.78 12.75 15.76
C CYS A 285 -5.54 11.36 15.19
N HIS A 286 -4.34 11.15 14.65
CA HIS A 286 -3.90 9.86 14.11
C HIS A 286 -2.73 9.36 14.96
N THR A 287 -2.81 8.12 15.40
CA THR A 287 -1.72 7.49 16.15
C THR A 287 -0.81 6.72 15.21
N TYR A 288 0.49 6.92 15.35
CA TYR A 288 1.52 6.20 14.59
C TYR A 288 2.50 5.53 15.53
N ARG A 289 3.01 4.37 15.10
CA ARG A 289 4.17 3.71 15.67
C ARG A 289 5.39 4.09 14.85
N THR A 290 6.30 4.85 15.41
CA THR A 290 7.44 5.44 14.69
C THR A 290 8.75 4.77 15.03
N ALA A 291 9.57 4.51 14.01
CA ALA A 291 10.93 4.00 14.15
C ALA A 291 11.85 4.65 13.11
N ALA A 292 13.13 4.83 13.46
CA ALA A 292 14.12 5.31 12.49
C ALA A 292 14.32 4.29 11.37
N PHE A 293 14.60 4.75 10.15
CA PHE A 293 14.92 3.85 9.02
C PHE A 293 16.15 2.96 9.28
N SER A 294 17.08 3.40 10.13
CA SER A 294 18.19 2.56 10.60
C SER A 294 17.72 1.32 11.38
N ARG A 295 16.64 1.42 12.15
CA ARG A 295 16.01 0.27 12.84
C ARG A 295 15.30 -0.65 11.85
N VAL A 296 14.65 -0.09 10.83
CA VAL A 296 14.05 -0.88 9.74
C VAL A 296 15.12 -1.69 9.01
N ALA A 297 16.23 -1.04 8.63
CA ALA A 297 17.36 -1.72 8.01
C ALA A 297 17.96 -2.82 8.93
N ALA A 298 18.10 -2.55 10.23
CA ALA A 298 18.59 -3.53 11.20
C ALA A 298 17.64 -4.74 11.35
N LEU A 299 16.32 -4.53 11.36
CA LEU A 299 15.32 -5.60 11.40
C LEU A 299 15.43 -6.52 10.17
N LEU A 300 15.64 -5.93 8.99
CA LEU A 300 15.84 -6.67 7.75
C LEU A 300 17.19 -7.41 7.73
N GLY A 301 18.23 -6.81 8.32
CA GLY A 301 19.56 -7.39 8.49
C GLY A 301 20.25 -7.71 7.16
N GLU A 302 21.18 -8.67 7.18
CA GLU A 302 21.97 -9.09 6.00
C GLU A 302 21.14 -9.66 4.86
N ARG A 303 19.85 -9.96 5.11
CA ARG A 303 18.93 -10.41 4.08
C ARG A 303 18.62 -9.30 3.11
N TRP A 304 18.74 -8.04 3.49
CA TRP A 304 18.38 -6.89 2.68
C TRP A 304 19.59 -6.05 2.32
N SER A 305 19.60 -5.56 1.09
CA SER A 305 20.55 -4.53 0.65
C SER A 305 19.89 -3.59 -0.35
N ALA A 306 20.12 -2.29 -0.16
CA ALA A 306 19.90 -1.32 -1.22
C ALA A 306 20.97 -1.51 -2.29
N VAL A 307 20.57 -1.57 -3.55
CA VAL A 307 21.52 -1.54 -4.66
C VAL A 307 21.73 -0.07 -5.00
N PRO A 308 22.97 0.45 -5.03
CA PRO A 308 23.20 1.83 -5.43
C PRO A 308 22.53 2.10 -6.77
N ALA A 309 21.81 3.21 -6.89
CA ALA A 309 21.33 3.64 -8.20
C ALA A 309 22.53 3.69 -9.15
N PRO A 310 22.41 3.17 -10.40
CA PRO A 310 23.48 3.33 -11.36
C PRO A 310 23.82 4.81 -11.44
N ARG A 311 25.09 5.16 -11.23
CA ARG A 311 25.55 6.54 -11.39
C ARG A 311 25.12 6.98 -12.78
N SER A 312 24.32 8.04 -12.86
CA SER A 312 24.09 8.68 -14.16
C SER A 312 25.47 8.99 -14.75
N PRO A 313 25.73 8.68 -16.02
CA PRO A 313 26.90 9.23 -16.69
C PRO A 313 26.80 10.74 -16.51
N ALA A 314 27.84 11.33 -15.93
CA ALA A 314 27.86 12.75 -15.58
C ALA A 314 27.53 13.59 -16.82
N ASP A 315 26.56 14.50 -16.68
CA ASP A 315 26.47 15.72 -17.48
C ASP A 315 27.52 16.73 -16.98
#